data_AF-A0A5S9M4N5-F1
#
_entry.id   AF-A0A5S9M4N5-F1
#
_cell.length_a   1.000
_cell.length_b   1.000
_cell.length_c   1.000
_cell.angle_alpha   90.00
_cell.angle_beta   90.00
_cell.angle_gamma   90.00
#
_symmetry.space_group_name_H-M   'P 1'
#
loop_
_entity.id
_entity.type
_entity.pdbx_description
1 polymer ?
#
loop_
_entity_poly.entity_id
_entity_poly.type
_entity_poly.pdbx_seq_one_letter_code
_entity_poly.pdbx_strand_id
1 'polypeptide(L)'
;MHTSKQKPVMILIHEIYGINDHMESMIHYFDKAGFEVYCPHLLGQAKHFPYVSENEAYDYFMNKVGFDKPVKSVLNLAKELKTKNAAIDIFLLGFSVGATIAWRCSQNDQLFRGVIGFYGSRIRDDVDLAPACKTLLFFPEIEASFHPREIASVLGKRKSFA
;
A
#
# COMPACT_ATOMS: atom_id res chain seq x y z
N MET A 1 -7.26 28.13 22.84
CA MET A 1 -7.53 26.68 22.77
C MET A 1 -6.57 26.07 21.77
N HIS A 2 -5.53 25.38 22.21
CA HIS A 2 -4.71 24.55 21.31
C HIS A 2 -5.52 23.29 21.01
N THR A 3 -6.23 23.26 19.88
CA THR A 3 -6.71 21.99 19.34
C THR A 3 -5.47 21.16 19.01
N SER A 4 -5.23 20.07 19.73
CA SER A 4 -4.22 19.10 19.30
C SER A 4 -4.61 18.67 17.89
N LYS A 5 -3.77 19.01 16.92
CA LYS A 5 -4.02 18.64 15.53
C LYS A 5 -3.92 17.11 15.49
N GLN A 6 -5.02 16.43 15.18
CA GLN A 6 -5.06 14.96 15.08
C GLN A 6 -3.93 14.51 14.13
N LYS A 7 -3.16 13.50 14.54
CA LYS A 7 -2.12 12.93 13.67
C LYS A 7 -2.78 12.34 12.42
N PRO A 8 -2.25 12.58 11.20
CA PRO A 8 -2.66 11.84 10.02
C PRO A 8 -2.29 10.36 10.17
N VAL A 9 -3.04 9.48 9.52
CA VAL A 9 -2.79 8.04 9.55
C VAL A 9 -1.91 7.61 8.37
N MET A 10 -0.93 6.77 8.65
CA MET A 10 -0.17 6.03 7.64
C MET A 10 -0.51 4.54 7.75
N ILE A 11 -1.11 3.96 6.71
CA ILE A 11 -1.27 2.50 6.61
C ILE A 11 -0.13 1.97 5.73
N LEU A 12 0.80 1.25 6.37
CA LEU A 12 1.92 0.59 5.71
C LEU A 12 1.53 -0.81 5.25
N ILE A 13 1.84 -1.14 3.99
CA ILE A 13 1.47 -2.41 3.38
C ILE A 13 2.73 -3.14 2.95
N HIS A 14 3.01 -4.25 3.65
CA HIS A 14 4.24 -5.00 3.53
C HIS A 14 4.36 -5.80 2.22
N GLU A 15 5.57 -6.29 1.96
CA GLU A 15 5.91 -7.19 0.85
C GLU A 15 5.38 -8.62 1.09
N ILE A 16 5.78 -9.61 0.29
CA ILE A 16 5.41 -11.03 0.52
C ILE A 16 5.96 -11.60 1.84
N TYR A 17 6.89 -10.89 2.49
CA TYR A 17 7.60 -11.33 3.69
C TYR A 17 6.85 -11.09 5.01
N GLY A 18 5.73 -10.35 4.99
CA GLY A 18 5.05 -9.97 6.24
C GLY A 18 5.71 -8.77 6.91
N ILE A 19 5.40 -8.56 8.18
CA ILE A 19 6.01 -7.49 9.00
C ILE A 19 7.39 -8.00 9.46
N ASN A 20 8.42 -7.64 8.71
CA ASN A 20 9.82 -7.94 8.99
C ASN A 20 10.57 -6.67 9.47
N ASP A 21 11.90 -6.76 9.68
CA ASP A 21 12.73 -5.65 10.15
C ASP A 21 12.63 -4.38 9.29
N HIS A 22 12.45 -4.52 7.97
CA HIS A 22 12.21 -3.39 7.09
C HIS A 22 10.91 -2.68 7.46
N MET A 23 9.82 -3.43 7.63
CA MET A 23 8.53 -2.86 8.01
C MET A 23 8.54 -2.25 9.42
N GLU A 24 9.19 -2.88 10.38
CA GLU A 24 9.39 -2.31 11.72
C GLU A 24 10.13 -0.96 11.66
N SER A 25 11.16 -0.88 10.82
CA SER A 25 11.90 0.37 10.58
C SER A 25 10.99 1.45 9.96
N MET A 26 10.15 1.08 8.99
CA MET A 26 9.20 2.01 8.37
C MET A 26 8.11 2.47 9.36
N ILE A 27 7.62 1.57 10.23
CA ILE A 27 6.66 1.90 11.29
C ILE A 27 7.28 2.95 12.22
N HIS A 28 8.50 2.70 12.70
CA HIS A 28 9.21 3.63 13.57
C HIS A 28 9.44 4.99 12.90
N TYR A 29 9.86 4.99 11.63
CA TYR A 29 10.13 6.20 10.87
C TYR A 29 8.88 7.10 10.77
N PHE A 30 7.72 6.53 10.39
CA PHE A 30 6.51 7.34 10.22
C PHE A 30 5.86 7.75 11.54
N ASP A 31 5.96 6.94 12.59
CA ASP A 31 5.53 7.36 13.93
C ASP A 31 6.33 8.59 14.41
N LYS A 32 7.66 8.56 14.23
CA LYS A 32 8.54 9.70 14.51
C LYS A 32 8.28 10.92 13.63
N ALA A 33 7.85 10.70 12.39
CA ALA A 33 7.43 11.76 11.48
C ALA A 33 6.05 12.37 11.83
N GLY A 34 5.37 11.87 12.87
CA GLY A 34 4.12 12.43 13.39
C GLY A 34 2.86 11.77 12.85
N PHE A 35 2.95 10.60 12.23
CA PHE A 35 1.78 9.81 11.83
C PHE A 35 1.30 8.90 12.97
N GLU A 36 0.03 8.54 12.92
CA GLU A 36 -0.48 7.33 13.57
C GLU A 36 -0.33 6.17 12.58
N VAL A 37 0.47 5.15 12.92
CA VAL A 37 0.86 4.11 11.95
C VAL A 37 0.08 2.82 12.18
N TYR A 38 -0.45 2.25 11.11
CA TYR A 38 -1.05 0.93 11.07
C TYR A 38 -0.32 0.06 10.05
N CYS A 39 -0.04 -1.20 10.39
CA CYS A 39 0.53 -2.17 9.46
C CYS A 39 -0.25 -3.49 9.59
N PRO A 40 -1.27 -3.75 8.76
CA PRO A 40 -2.07 -4.97 8.86
C PRO A 40 -1.25 -6.21 8.48
N HIS A 41 -1.41 -7.30 9.24
CA HIS A 41 -0.80 -8.60 8.93
C HIS A 41 -1.54 -9.29 7.77
N LEU A 42 -1.06 -9.13 6.53
CA LEU A 42 -1.74 -9.67 5.36
C LEU A 42 -1.59 -11.19 5.22
N LEU A 43 -0.51 -11.76 5.78
CA LEU A 43 -0.22 -13.20 5.74
C LEU A 43 -1.01 -14.01 6.79
N GLY A 44 -1.83 -13.36 7.62
CA GLY A 44 -2.40 -13.95 8.84
C GLY A 44 -1.57 -13.62 10.09
N GLN A 45 -2.11 -13.91 11.28
CA GLN A 45 -1.49 -13.49 12.54
C GLN A 45 -0.07 -14.05 12.71
N ALA A 46 0.88 -13.14 12.98
CA ALA A 46 2.27 -13.40 13.35
C ALA A 46 3.13 -14.20 12.35
N LYS A 47 2.69 -14.35 11.10
CA LYS A 47 3.52 -14.98 10.06
C LYS A 47 4.37 -13.93 9.34
N HIS A 48 5.69 -14.14 9.34
CA HIS A 48 6.63 -13.45 8.47
C HIS A 48 7.63 -14.46 7.89
N PHE A 49 8.30 -14.07 6.82
CA PHE A 49 9.34 -14.86 6.15
C PHE A 49 10.65 -14.06 6.13
N PRO A 50 11.80 -14.69 6.37
CA PRO A 50 13.08 -14.04 6.12
C PRO A 50 13.29 -13.89 4.60
N TYR A 51 14.09 -12.90 4.19
CA TYR A 51 14.37 -12.64 2.77
C TYR A 51 14.95 -13.86 2.02
N VAL A 52 15.71 -14.72 2.71
CA VAL A 52 16.25 -15.96 2.13
C VAL A 52 15.19 -16.98 1.70
N SER A 53 13.94 -16.82 2.17
CA SER A 53 12.81 -17.69 1.87
C SER A 53 11.89 -17.11 0.79
N GLU A 54 12.42 -16.35 -0.16
CA GLU A 54 11.65 -15.67 -1.22
C GLU A 54 10.66 -16.60 -1.94
N ASN A 55 11.10 -17.77 -2.42
CA ASN A 55 10.23 -18.71 -3.12
C ASN A 55 9.06 -19.19 -2.25
N GLU A 56 9.31 -19.51 -0.98
CA GLU A 56 8.27 -19.94 -0.05
C GLU A 56 7.29 -18.81 0.26
N ALA A 57 7.81 -17.60 0.48
CA ALA A 57 7.00 -16.40 0.73
C ALA A 57 6.11 -16.07 -0.48
N TYR A 58 6.66 -16.17 -1.68
CA TYR A 58 5.96 -15.94 -2.94
C TYR A 58 4.86 -16.98 -3.14
N ASP A 59 5.18 -18.28 -3.02
CA ASP A 59 4.23 -19.37 -3.16
C ASP A 59 3.10 -19.26 -2.13
N TYR A 60 3.45 -18.91 -0.89
CA TYR A 60 2.45 -18.68 0.15
C TYR A 60 1.53 -17.52 -0.20
N PHE A 61 2.08 -16.37 -0.61
CA PHE A 61 1.28 -15.21 -0.97
C PHE A 61 0.35 -15.53 -2.15
N MET A 62 0.88 -16.09 -3.23
CA MET A 62 0.10 -16.36 -4.44
C MET A 62 -0.95 -17.45 -4.26
N ASN A 63 -0.64 -18.53 -3.52
CA ASN A 63 -1.53 -19.69 -3.41
C ASN A 63 -2.45 -19.65 -2.19
N LYS A 64 -2.13 -18.88 -1.13
CA LYS A 64 -2.91 -18.86 0.12
C LYS A 64 -3.52 -17.51 0.46
N VAL A 65 -2.87 -16.41 0.07
CA VAL A 65 -3.30 -15.06 0.46
C VAL A 65 -4.07 -14.39 -0.67
N GLY A 66 -3.48 -14.31 -1.86
CA GLY A 66 -4.00 -13.55 -3.00
C GLY A 66 -4.09 -12.06 -2.73
N PHE A 67 -4.56 -11.28 -3.71
CA PHE A 67 -4.67 -9.82 -3.56
C PHE A 67 -6.00 -9.35 -2.95
N ASP A 68 -7.10 -10.04 -3.23
CA ASP A 68 -8.45 -9.56 -2.89
C ASP A 68 -8.69 -9.48 -1.38
N LYS A 69 -8.21 -10.48 -0.63
CA LYS A 69 -8.33 -10.50 0.84
C LYS A 69 -7.53 -9.35 1.49
N PRO A 70 -6.24 -9.14 1.16
CA PRO A 70 -5.49 -7.96 1.61
C PRO A 70 -6.14 -6.62 1.24
N VAL A 71 -6.60 -6.44 -0.01
CA VAL A 71 -7.29 -5.21 -0.43
C VAL A 71 -8.51 -4.95 0.45
N LYS A 72 -9.36 -5.97 0.66
CA LYS A 72 -10.53 -5.86 1.54
C LYS A 72 -10.13 -5.51 2.98
N SER A 73 -9.05 -6.09 3.49
CA SER A 73 -8.54 -5.81 4.84
C SER A 73 -8.14 -4.35 5.01
N VAL A 74 -7.39 -3.80 4.06
CA VAL A 74 -6.93 -2.40 4.09
C VAL A 74 -8.11 -1.44 3.97
N LEU A 75 -9.07 -1.73 3.08
CA LEU A 75 -10.27 -0.91 2.93
C LEU A 75 -11.14 -0.92 4.19
N ASN A 76 -11.31 -2.08 4.82
CA ASN A 76 -12.08 -2.18 6.07
C ASN A 76 -11.44 -1.38 7.20
N LEU A 77 -10.11 -1.49 7.37
CA LEU A 77 -9.37 -0.69 8.35
C LEU A 77 -9.57 0.81 8.11
N ALA A 78 -9.38 1.28 6.87
CA ALA A 78 -9.54 2.69 6.54
C ALA A 78 -10.98 3.19 6.80
N LYS A 79 -12.00 2.39 6.46
CA LYS A 79 -13.41 2.71 6.72
C LYS A 79 -13.74 2.74 8.21
N GLU A 80 -13.16 1.85 9.00
CA GLU A 80 -13.31 1.86 10.45
C GLU A 80 -12.72 3.14 11.05
N LEU A 81 -11.52 3.54 10.60
CA LEU A 81 -10.88 4.78 11.02
C LEU A 81 -11.71 6.02 10.64
N LYS A 82 -12.26 6.06 9.42
CA LYS A 82 -13.18 7.13 8.98
C LYS A 82 -14.49 7.15 9.77
N THR A 83 -15.01 6.00 10.18
CA THR A 83 -16.20 5.92 11.05
C THR A 83 -15.92 6.56 12.41
N LYS A 84 -14.72 6.34 12.97
CA LYS A 84 -14.30 6.95 14.25
C LYS A 84 -14.01 8.45 14.11
N ASN A 85 -13.47 8.87 12.96
CA ASN A 85 -13.19 10.27 12.66
C ASN A 85 -13.28 10.53 11.14
N ALA A 86 -14.37 11.12 10.69
CA ALA A 86 -14.61 11.36 9.26
C ALA A 86 -13.55 12.28 8.61
N ALA A 87 -12.98 13.21 9.40
CA ALA A 87 -12.03 14.21 8.94
C ALA A 87 -10.57 13.73 8.96
N ILE A 88 -10.27 12.51 9.41
CA ILE A 88 -8.89 12.03 9.50
C ILE A 88 -8.29 11.83 8.10
N ASP A 89 -7.09 12.36 7.86
CA ASP A 89 -6.34 12.08 6.64
C ASP A 89 -5.70 10.70 6.74
N ILE A 90 -5.92 9.84 5.74
CA ILE A 90 -5.35 8.49 5.66
C ILE A 90 -4.49 8.38 4.40
N PHE A 91 -3.24 7.97 4.58
CA PHE A 91 -2.31 7.67 3.50
C PHE A 91 -2.01 6.18 3.44
N LEU A 92 -1.81 5.65 2.23
CA LEU A 92 -1.27 4.31 2.04
C LEU A 92 0.16 4.39 1.54
N LEU A 93 1.03 3.53 2.06
CA LEU A 93 2.34 3.28 1.49
C LEU A 93 2.56 1.77 1.38
N GLY A 94 2.80 1.29 0.17
CA GLY A 94 3.01 -0.13 -0.10
C GLY A 94 4.31 -0.44 -0.83
N PHE A 95 4.86 -1.63 -0.56
CA PHE A 95 6.07 -2.16 -1.21
C PHE A 95 5.75 -3.47 -1.94
N SER A 96 6.26 -3.66 -3.16
CA SER A 96 6.05 -4.88 -3.97
C SER A 96 4.55 -5.22 -4.08
N VAL A 97 4.11 -6.39 -3.61
CA VAL A 97 2.68 -6.77 -3.54
C VAL A 97 1.85 -5.74 -2.78
N GLY A 98 2.41 -5.11 -1.74
CA GLY A 98 1.79 -4.03 -0.98
C GLY A 98 1.55 -2.78 -1.83
N ALA A 99 2.44 -2.45 -2.77
CA ALA A 99 2.23 -1.33 -3.71
C ALA A 99 1.06 -1.62 -4.66
N THR A 100 0.92 -2.87 -5.10
CA THR A 100 -0.23 -3.30 -5.92
C THR A 100 -1.53 -3.21 -5.12
N ILE A 101 -1.52 -3.65 -3.86
CA ILE A 101 -2.68 -3.54 -2.96
C ILE A 101 -3.05 -2.06 -2.77
N ALA A 102 -2.08 -1.20 -2.50
CA ALA A 102 -2.30 0.24 -2.33
C ALA A 102 -2.89 0.88 -3.59
N TRP A 103 -2.39 0.51 -4.78
CA TRP A 103 -2.95 0.91 -6.08
C TRP A 103 -4.41 0.49 -6.22
N ARG A 104 -4.74 -0.77 -5.95
CA ARG A 104 -6.13 -1.26 -6.03
C ARG A 104 -7.07 -0.57 -5.04
N CYS A 105 -6.57 -0.17 -3.87
CA CYS A 105 -7.33 0.62 -2.90
C CYS A 105 -7.57 2.07 -3.35
N SER A 106 -6.68 2.65 -4.15
CA SER A 106 -6.68 4.08 -4.50
C SER A 106 -7.94 4.57 -5.22
N GLN A 107 -8.70 3.69 -5.88
CA GLN A 107 -9.96 4.01 -6.57
C GLN A 107 -11.14 4.35 -5.63
N ASN A 108 -10.97 4.16 -4.31
CA ASN A 108 -12.05 4.41 -3.35
C ASN A 108 -12.11 5.91 -3.04
N ASP A 109 -13.14 6.56 -3.56
CA ASP A 109 -13.35 8.00 -3.41
C ASP A 109 -13.41 8.43 -1.94
N GLN A 110 -12.78 9.57 -1.65
CA GLN A 110 -12.71 10.23 -0.33
C GLN A 110 -12.12 9.39 0.83
N LEU A 111 -11.72 8.15 0.59
CA LEU A 111 -11.20 7.27 1.64
C LEU A 111 -9.74 7.60 1.98
N PHE A 112 -8.93 7.91 0.95
CA PHE A 112 -7.50 8.16 1.09
C PHE A 112 -7.12 9.56 0.62
N ARG A 113 -6.21 10.21 1.36
CA ARG A 113 -5.64 11.50 0.98
C ARG A 113 -4.55 11.35 -0.08
N GLY A 114 -3.83 10.23 -0.05
CA GLY A 114 -2.87 9.85 -1.07
C GLY A 114 -2.32 8.43 -0.90
N VAL A 115 -1.71 7.94 -1.98
CA VAL A 115 -1.14 6.59 -2.08
C VAL A 115 0.30 6.68 -2.60
N ILE A 116 1.20 5.92 -1.98
CA ILE A 116 2.58 5.76 -2.42
C ILE A 116 2.83 4.27 -2.65
N GLY A 117 3.35 3.91 -3.83
CA GLY A 117 3.67 2.53 -4.18
C GLY A 117 5.11 2.40 -4.64
N PHE A 118 5.85 1.46 -4.06
CA PHE A 118 7.21 1.12 -4.48
C PHE A 118 7.23 -0.25 -5.16
N TYR A 119 7.74 -0.28 -6.40
CA TYR A 119 8.04 -1.46 -7.20
C TYR A 119 6.90 -2.51 -7.28
N GLY A 120 5.66 -2.03 -7.40
CA GLY A 120 4.47 -2.88 -7.56
C GLY A 120 4.36 -3.48 -8.96
N SER A 121 4.88 -4.69 -9.15
CA SER A 121 4.93 -5.34 -10.48
C SER A 121 3.56 -5.67 -11.06
N ARG A 122 2.58 -5.97 -10.20
CA ARG A 122 1.22 -6.37 -10.58
C ARG A 122 0.27 -5.20 -10.85
N ILE A 123 0.74 -3.95 -10.69
CA ILE A 123 -0.01 -2.77 -11.13
C ILE A 123 -0.29 -2.82 -12.64
N ARG A 124 0.58 -3.48 -13.43
CA ARG A 124 0.38 -3.72 -14.86
C ARG A 124 -0.90 -4.50 -15.20
N ASP A 125 -1.41 -5.27 -14.24
CA ASP A 125 -2.62 -6.09 -14.42
C ASP A 125 -3.89 -5.22 -14.21
N ASP A 126 -3.76 -4.04 -13.60
CA ASP A 126 -4.84 -3.09 -13.27
C ASP A 126 -4.56 -1.68 -13.86
N VAL A 127 -4.00 -1.59 -15.07
CA VAL A 127 -3.68 -0.30 -15.71
C VAL A 127 -4.91 0.54 -16.01
N ASP A 128 -6.08 -0.10 -16.11
CA ASP A 128 -7.35 0.57 -16.36
C ASP A 128 -7.98 1.21 -15.13
N LEU A 129 -7.46 0.90 -13.94
CA LEU A 129 -7.87 1.54 -12.69
C LEU A 129 -7.55 3.04 -12.71
N ALA A 130 -8.48 3.84 -12.18
CA ALA A 130 -8.29 5.27 -11.98
C ALA A 130 -8.25 5.57 -10.47
N PRO A 131 -7.18 6.18 -9.94
CA PRO A 131 -7.12 6.55 -8.53
C PRO A 131 -8.05 7.73 -8.26
N ALA A 132 -8.76 7.68 -7.14
CA ALA A 132 -9.61 8.78 -6.65
C ALA A 132 -8.85 9.73 -5.72
N CYS A 133 -7.54 9.56 -5.59
CA CYS A 133 -6.68 10.37 -4.74
C CYS A 133 -5.32 10.59 -5.40
N LYS A 134 -4.48 11.45 -4.80
CA LYS A 134 -3.11 11.66 -5.29
C LYS A 134 -2.32 10.36 -5.18
N THR A 135 -1.68 9.93 -6.26
CA THR A 135 -0.91 8.68 -6.27
C THR A 135 0.48 8.92 -6.81
N LEU A 136 1.49 8.39 -6.10
CA LEU A 136 2.89 8.40 -6.49
C LEU A 136 3.38 6.95 -6.57
N LEU A 137 3.84 6.53 -7.75
CA LEU A 137 4.36 5.18 -7.99
C LEU A 137 5.82 5.25 -8.41
N PHE A 138 6.66 4.51 -7.70
CA PHE A 138 8.06 4.30 -8.03
C PHE A 138 8.20 2.94 -8.69
N PHE A 139 8.62 2.92 -9.95
CA PHE A 139 8.93 1.68 -10.67
C PHE A 139 10.45 1.48 -10.73
N PRO A 140 10.94 0.22 -10.68
CA PRO A 140 12.35 -0.05 -10.90
C PRO A 140 12.74 0.33 -12.33
N GLU A 141 14.00 0.71 -12.54
CA GLU A 141 14.48 1.06 -13.89
C GLU A 141 14.46 -0.14 -14.83
N ILE A 142 14.80 -1.32 -14.31
CA ILE A 142 14.88 -2.58 -15.03
C ILE A 142 14.10 -3.63 -14.24
N GLU A 143 13.32 -4.43 -14.96
CA GLU A 143 12.55 -5.55 -14.42
C GLU A 143 12.48 -6.64 -15.49
N ALA A 144 12.69 -7.90 -15.10
CA ALA A 144 12.74 -9.00 -16.06
C ALA A 144 11.34 -9.38 -16.56
N SER A 145 10.31 -9.16 -15.73
CA SER A 145 8.96 -9.64 -15.99
C SER A 145 8.08 -8.69 -16.82
N PHE A 146 8.45 -7.42 -16.98
CA PHE A 146 7.71 -6.43 -17.78
C PHE A 146 8.57 -5.18 -18.08
N HIS A 147 8.09 -4.28 -18.94
CA HIS A 147 8.73 -2.99 -19.22
C HIS A 147 8.20 -1.86 -18.30
N PRO A 148 8.92 -1.44 -17.25
CA PRO A 148 8.35 -0.51 -16.27
C PRO A 148 8.09 0.88 -16.83
N ARG A 149 8.90 1.33 -17.81
CA ARG A 149 8.73 2.61 -18.49
C ARG A 149 7.43 2.68 -19.30
N GLU A 150 6.99 1.57 -19.88
CA GLU A 150 5.72 1.53 -20.63
C GLU A 150 4.54 1.68 -19.70
N ILE A 151 4.53 0.94 -18.58
CA ILE A 151 3.50 1.04 -17.55
C ILE A 151 3.44 2.46 -16.97
N ALA A 152 4.59 3.03 -16.62
CA ALA A 152 4.66 4.40 -16.12
C ALA A 152 4.13 5.42 -17.15
N SER A 153 4.38 5.22 -18.44
CA SER A 153 3.85 6.07 -19.51
C SER A 153 2.33 5.97 -19.62
N VAL A 154 1.77 4.76 -19.57
CA VAL A 154 0.32 4.53 -19.62
C VAL A 154 -0.38 5.19 -18.43
N LEU A 155 0.17 5.02 -17.23
CA LEU A 155 -0.41 5.58 -16.00
C LEU A 155 -0.23 7.10 -15.91
N GLY A 156 0.93 7.63 -16.31
CA GLY A 156 1.24 9.07 -16.26
C GLY A 156 0.43 9.92 -17.24
N LYS A 157 -0.11 9.32 -18.32
CA LYS A 157 -1.00 10.00 -19.27
C LYS A 157 -2.42 10.17 -18.73
N ARG A 158 -2.80 9.46 -17.67
CA ARG A 158 -4.11 9.58 -17.03
C ARG A 158 -4.07 10.77 -16.08
N LYS A 159 -4.75 11.85 -16.46
CA LYS A 159 -4.93 13.02 -15.57
C LYS A 159 -5.71 12.56 -14.34
N SER A 160 -5.14 12.75 -13.16
CA SER A 160 -5.90 12.75 -11.91
C SER A 160 -6.92 13.90 -12.01
N PHE A 161 -8.21 13.58 -12.05
CA PHE A 161 -9.24 14.61 -11.95
C PHE A 161 -9.19 15.25 -10.55
N ALA A 162 -9.55 16.54 -10.54
CA ALA A 162 -9.39 17.51 -9.46
C ALA A 162 -10.16 17.17 -8.18
#